data_AF-A0A4R2IX59-F1
#
_entry.id   AF-A0A4R2IX59-F1
#
_cell.length_a   1.000
_cell.length_b   1.000
_cell.length_c   1.000
_cell.angle_alpha   90.00
_cell.angle_beta   90.00
_cell.angle_gamma   90.00
#
_symmetry.space_group_name_H-M   'P 1'
#
loop_
_entity.id
_entity.type
_entity.pdbx_description
1 polymer ?
#
loop_
_entity_poly.entity_id
_entity_poly.type
_entity_poly.pdbx_seq_one_letter_code
_entity_poly.pdbx_strand_id
1 'polypeptide(L)'
;MPERSEAAVVSRVGEETKSLEELYADALAEGGELVFYAGGDTATQKDFTKQAFLTRFPKMKLTTVVDYSKFHDVRVDNQLATGTLVPHVVQLQTLQDFTRWKKQGKLLPYKPAGFSQLYTSTASRGSWPTAPRSNAGSRPSRSTSARSKVPRAPAGSAFIQAPRRSGRCPV
;
A
#
# COMPACT_ATOMS: atom_id res chain seq x y z
N MET A 1 -6.34 -23.20 19.50
CA MET A 1 -6.86 -21.82 19.61
C MET A 1 -5.69 -20.83 19.49
N PRO A 2 -5.30 -20.38 18.27
CA PRO A 2 -4.09 -19.57 18.04
C PRO A 2 -4.30 -18.04 18.11
N GLU A 3 -5.50 -17.55 18.42
CA GLU A 3 -5.87 -16.13 18.31
C GLU A 3 -5.08 -15.18 19.25
N ARG A 4 -4.46 -15.70 20.33
CA ARG A 4 -3.70 -14.90 21.30
C ARG A 4 -2.30 -14.48 20.84
N SER A 5 -1.66 -15.19 19.90
CA SER A 5 -0.30 -14.86 19.49
C SER A 5 -0.26 -13.77 18.41
N GLU A 6 -1.25 -13.74 17.52
CA GLU A 6 -1.22 -12.88 16.33
C GLU A 6 -1.58 -11.42 16.63
N ALA A 7 -2.55 -11.19 17.52
CA ALA A 7 -2.86 -9.87 18.06
C ALA A 7 -1.66 -9.25 18.81
N ALA A 8 -0.84 -10.08 19.46
CA ALA A 8 0.38 -9.65 20.14
C ALA A 8 1.52 -9.28 19.17
N VAL A 9 1.58 -9.89 17.97
CA VAL A 9 2.56 -9.54 16.93
C VAL A 9 2.24 -8.17 16.33
N VAL A 10 0.96 -7.88 16.05
CA VAL A 10 0.53 -6.57 15.51
C VAL A 10 0.78 -5.42 16.51
N SER A 11 0.64 -5.66 17.82
CA SER A 11 0.98 -4.67 18.85
C SER A 11 2.49 -4.48 19.05
N ARG A 12 3.34 -5.37 18.51
CA ARG A 12 4.81 -5.34 18.67
C ARG A 12 5.56 -4.74 17.49
N VAL A 13 4.91 -4.44 16.37
CA VAL A 13 5.59 -3.78 15.26
C VAL A 13 5.93 -2.34 15.64
N GLY A 14 7.23 -2.08 15.82
CA GLY A 14 7.78 -0.74 16.00
C GLY A 14 7.61 0.09 14.73
N GLU A 15 7.75 1.41 14.88
CA GLU A 15 7.87 2.28 13.71
C GLU A 15 9.22 2.04 13.02
N GLU A 16 9.24 2.06 11.69
CA GLU A 16 10.46 1.92 10.91
C GLU A 16 11.45 3.04 11.26
N THR A 17 12.67 2.65 11.59
CA THR A 17 13.76 3.55 11.99
C THR A 17 14.83 3.68 10.92
N LYS A 18 14.84 2.78 9.92
CA LYS A 18 15.76 2.85 8.79
C LYS A 18 15.52 4.12 7.98
N SER A 19 16.62 4.67 7.48
CA SER A 19 16.61 5.71 6.46
C SER A 19 16.04 5.18 5.13
N LEU A 20 15.62 6.10 4.25
CA LEU A 20 15.15 5.73 2.91
C LEU A 20 16.27 5.09 2.07
N GLU A 21 17.51 5.48 2.31
CA GLU A 21 18.70 4.93 1.66
C GLU A 21 18.94 3.46 2.06
N GLU A 22 18.81 3.13 3.34
CA GLU A 22 18.92 1.76 3.84
C GLU A 22 17.79 0.88 3.29
N LEU A 23 16.54 1.36 3.34
CA LEU A 23 15.41 0.65 2.75
C LEU A 23 15.56 0.44 1.24
N TYR A 24 16.16 1.40 0.55
CA TYR A 24 16.45 1.27 -0.88
C TYR A 24 17.55 0.22 -1.14
N ALA A 25 18.61 0.19 -0.34
CA ALA A 25 19.65 -0.84 -0.45
C ALA A 25 19.08 -2.24 -0.21
N ASP A 26 18.24 -2.40 0.81
CA ASP A 26 17.55 -3.66 1.10
C ASP A 26 16.63 -4.08 -0.05
N ALA A 27 15.83 -3.15 -0.59
CA ALA A 27 14.94 -3.44 -1.71
C ALA A 27 15.70 -3.86 -2.99
N LEU A 28 16.90 -3.31 -3.22
CA LEU A 28 17.76 -3.75 -4.32
C LEU A 28 18.33 -5.15 -4.08
N ALA A 29 18.68 -5.49 -2.84
CA ALA A 29 19.14 -6.82 -2.47
C ALA A 29 18.02 -7.88 -2.63
N GLU A 30 16.76 -7.48 -2.49
CA GLU A 30 15.57 -8.31 -2.73
C GLU A 30 15.23 -8.50 -4.22
N GLY A 31 16.00 -7.90 -5.13
CA GLY A 31 15.82 -8.01 -6.59
C GLY A 31 15.33 -6.73 -7.26
N GLY A 32 15.06 -5.67 -6.50
CA GLY A 32 14.80 -4.34 -7.04
C GLY A 32 13.48 -4.22 -7.79
N GLU A 33 12.48 -5.08 -7.55
CA GLU A 33 11.19 -5.06 -8.24
C GLU A 33 10.02 -4.78 -7.28
N LEU A 34 9.17 -3.83 -7.66
CA LEU A 34 7.95 -3.47 -6.94
C LEU A 34 6.75 -3.56 -7.87
N VAL A 35 5.84 -4.50 -7.61
CA VAL A 35 4.54 -4.58 -8.28
C VAL A 35 3.46 -3.95 -7.41
N PHE A 36 2.84 -2.90 -7.93
CA PHE A 36 1.91 -2.04 -7.21
C PHE A 36 0.53 -2.04 -7.91
N TYR A 37 -0.48 -2.56 -7.23
CA TYR A 37 -1.87 -2.50 -7.69
C TYR A 37 -2.56 -1.28 -7.07
N ALA A 38 -3.04 -0.39 -7.94
CA ALA A 38 -3.64 0.87 -7.52
C ALA A 38 -5.07 0.99 -8.06
N GLY A 39 -5.99 1.38 -7.17
CA GLY A 39 -7.31 1.83 -7.53
C GLY A 39 -7.24 3.14 -8.31
N GLY A 40 -7.90 3.18 -9.45
CA GLY A 40 -8.04 4.39 -10.26
C GLY A 40 -8.92 4.21 -11.48
N ASP A 41 -9.20 5.33 -12.17
CA ASP A 41 -10.11 5.35 -13.32
C ASP A 41 -9.38 5.29 -14.67
N THR A 42 -8.13 5.76 -14.70
CA THR A 42 -7.30 5.79 -15.92
C THR A 42 -5.92 5.25 -15.64
N ALA A 43 -5.31 4.59 -16.63
CA ALA A 43 -3.97 4.02 -16.52
C ALA A 43 -2.90 5.02 -16.05
N THR A 44 -3.06 6.29 -16.43
CA THR A 44 -2.10 7.37 -16.15
C THR A 44 -2.32 8.08 -14.82
N GLN A 45 -3.39 7.78 -14.08
CA GLN A 45 -3.74 8.50 -12.84
C GLN A 45 -2.66 8.40 -11.74
N LYS A 46 -1.74 7.42 -11.85
CA LYS A 46 -0.64 7.20 -10.90
C LYS A 46 0.74 7.53 -11.49
N ASP A 47 0.82 8.08 -12.70
CA ASP A 47 2.08 8.36 -13.37
C ASP A 47 2.94 9.35 -12.60
N PHE A 48 2.35 10.39 -12.01
CA PHE A 48 3.11 11.35 -11.20
C PHE A 48 3.82 10.65 -10.02
N THR A 49 3.11 9.77 -9.30
CA THR A 49 3.69 8.99 -8.19
C THR A 49 4.74 8.02 -8.69
N LYS A 50 4.48 7.33 -9.81
CA LYS A 50 5.44 6.42 -10.44
C LYS A 50 6.73 7.15 -10.84
N GLN A 51 6.61 8.30 -11.50
CA GLN A 51 7.75 9.13 -11.91
C GLN A 51 8.55 9.60 -10.70
N ALA A 52 7.89 10.20 -9.69
CA ALA A 52 8.56 10.65 -8.48
C ALA A 52 9.31 9.52 -7.75
N PHE A 53 8.72 8.32 -7.69
CA PHE A 53 9.37 7.15 -7.12
C PHE A 53 10.61 6.75 -7.90
N LEU A 54 10.53 6.64 -9.24
CA LEU A 54 11.65 6.25 -10.09
C LEU A 54 12.74 7.33 -10.13
N THR A 55 12.40 8.61 -10.02
CA THR A 55 13.39 9.69 -9.86
C THR A 55 14.17 9.53 -8.56
N ARG A 56 13.50 9.16 -7.46
CA ARG A 56 14.16 8.98 -6.17
C ARG A 56 14.94 7.67 -6.05
N PHE A 57 14.45 6.60 -6.69
CA PHE A 57 14.98 5.24 -6.62
C PHE A 57 15.23 4.68 -8.03
N PRO A 58 16.24 5.20 -8.75
CA PRO A 58 16.41 4.94 -10.18
C PRO A 58 16.78 3.50 -10.54
N LYS A 59 17.28 2.69 -9.59
CA LYS A 59 17.60 1.27 -9.82
C LYS A 59 16.42 0.33 -9.52
N MET A 60 15.31 0.83 -8.98
CA MET A 60 14.10 0.02 -8.79
C MET A 60 13.31 -0.08 -10.09
N LYS A 61 12.72 -1.25 -10.33
CA LYS A 61 11.69 -1.48 -11.33
C LYS A 61 10.31 -1.38 -10.68
N LEU A 62 9.52 -0.38 -11.08
CA LEU A 62 8.16 -0.18 -10.59
C LEU A 62 7.13 -0.53 -11.67
N THR A 63 6.37 -1.61 -11.43
CA THR A 63 5.22 -2.00 -12.25
C THR A 63 3.94 -1.55 -11.56
N THR A 64 3.31 -0.51 -12.08
CA THR A 64 2.02 -0.01 -11.58
C THR A 64 0.88 -0.53 -12.45
N VAL A 65 -0.11 -1.20 -11.85
CA VAL A 65 -1.34 -1.60 -12.53
C VAL A 65 -2.50 -0.81 -11.96
N VAL A 66 -3.06 0.10 -12.75
CA VAL A 66 -4.23 0.88 -12.37
C VAL A 66 -5.49 0.21 -12.91
N ASP A 67 -6.45 -0.02 -12.03
CA ASP A 67 -7.76 -0.57 -12.36
C ASP A 67 -8.78 -0.09 -11.32
N TYR A 68 -10.07 -0.27 -11.57
CA TYR A 68 -11.07 0.04 -10.57
C TYR A 68 -10.86 -0.82 -9.32
N SER A 69 -11.08 -0.22 -8.15
CA SER A 69 -10.87 -0.92 -6.87
C SER A 69 -11.70 -2.19 -6.76
N LYS A 70 -12.94 -2.17 -7.28
CA LYS A 70 -13.88 -3.30 -7.35
C LYS A 70 -13.47 -4.46 -8.28
N PHE A 71 -12.40 -4.27 -9.06
CA PHE A 71 -11.83 -5.32 -9.90
C PHE A 71 -10.50 -5.80 -9.31
N HIS A 72 -9.71 -4.89 -8.75
CA HIS A 72 -8.50 -5.25 -8.01
C HIS A 72 -8.79 -6.06 -6.75
N ASP A 73 -9.86 -5.79 -6.01
CA ASP A 73 -10.23 -6.56 -4.81
C ASP A 73 -10.52 -8.04 -5.15
N VAL A 74 -11.37 -8.31 -6.13
CA VAL A 74 -11.70 -9.67 -6.62
C VAL A 74 -10.46 -10.33 -7.22
N ARG A 75 -9.64 -9.58 -7.96
CA ARG A 75 -8.38 -10.10 -8.52
C ARG A 75 -7.42 -10.55 -7.42
N VAL A 76 -7.23 -9.73 -6.38
CA VAL A 76 -6.38 -10.06 -5.23
C VAL A 76 -6.95 -11.25 -4.47
N ASP A 77 -8.26 -11.29 -4.23
CA ASP A 77 -8.91 -12.43 -3.57
C ASP A 77 -8.70 -13.73 -4.34
N ASN A 78 -8.89 -13.72 -5.66
CA ASN A 78 -8.67 -14.90 -6.50
C ASN A 78 -7.20 -15.33 -6.51
N GLN A 79 -6.27 -14.37 -6.57
CA GLN A 79 -4.83 -14.68 -6.53
C GLN A 79 -4.40 -15.23 -5.17
N LEU A 80 -4.96 -14.71 -4.06
CA LEU A 80 -4.74 -15.25 -2.73
C LEU A 80 -5.31 -16.67 -2.59
N ALA A 81 -6.49 -16.94 -3.15
CA ALA A 81 -7.13 -18.24 -3.10
C ALA A 81 -6.40 -19.30 -3.95
N THR A 82 -5.83 -18.89 -5.07
CA THR A 82 -5.13 -19.78 -6.02
C THR A 82 -3.61 -19.84 -5.81
N GLY A 83 -3.07 -19.09 -4.84
CA GLY A 83 -1.63 -19.04 -4.58
C GLY A 83 -0.82 -18.36 -5.68
N THR A 84 -1.45 -17.48 -6.46
CA THR A 84 -0.86 -16.78 -7.61
C THR A 84 -0.70 -15.28 -7.36
N LEU A 85 -0.53 -14.86 -6.10
CA LEU A 85 -0.41 -13.44 -5.73
C LEU A 85 0.76 -12.76 -6.43
N VAL A 86 0.42 -11.71 -7.20
CA VAL A 86 1.35 -10.90 -7.99
C VAL A 86 1.76 -9.60 -7.30
N PRO A 87 0.85 -8.77 -6.74
CA PRO A 87 1.25 -7.48 -6.18
C PRO A 87 2.00 -7.63 -4.85
N HIS A 88 2.96 -6.74 -4.62
CA HIS A 88 3.60 -6.54 -3.31
C HIS A 88 2.86 -5.48 -2.48
N VAL A 89 2.17 -4.54 -3.16
CA VAL A 89 1.43 -3.45 -2.52
C VAL A 89 0.11 -3.26 -3.22
N VAL A 90 -0.94 -3.02 -2.43
CA VAL A 90 -2.27 -2.73 -2.93
C VAL A 90 -2.81 -1.44 -2.30
N GLN A 91 -3.24 -0.50 -3.12
CA GLN A 91 -3.88 0.76 -2.70
C GLN A 91 -5.27 0.85 -3.32
N LEU A 92 -6.33 0.68 -2.51
CA LEU A 92 -7.72 0.66 -2.99
C LEU A 92 -8.58 1.68 -2.24
N GLN A 93 -9.67 2.10 -2.88
CA GLN A 93 -10.72 2.90 -2.24
C GLN A 93 -11.71 2.04 -1.43
N THR A 94 -11.74 0.72 -1.65
CA THR A 94 -12.59 -0.25 -0.96
C THR A 94 -12.03 -0.60 0.42
N LEU A 95 -12.14 0.35 1.36
CA LEU A 95 -11.50 0.26 2.69
C LEU A 95 -11.90 -0.99 3.51
N GLN A 96 -13.09 -1.54 3.26
CA GLN A 96 -13.58 -2.75 3.91
C GLN A 96 -12.70 -3.98 3.65
N ASP A 97 -12.05 -4.05 2.48
CA ASP A 97 -11.23 -5.21 2.11
C ASP A 97 -10.00 -5.33 3.00
N PHE A 98 -9.39 -4.21 3.37
CA PHE A 98 -8.24 -4.23 4.29
C PHE A 98 -8.63 -4.75 5.68
N THR A 99 -9.84 -4.45 6.15
CA THR A 99 -10.34 -5.00 7.43
C THR A 99 -10.52 -6.52 7.33
N ARG A 100 -11.04 -6.99 6.21
CA ARG A 100 -11.24 -8.42 5.93
C ARG A 100 -9.91 -9.17 5.77
N TRP A 101 -9.01 -8.70 4.91
CA TRP A 101 -7.69 -9.30 4.70
C TRP A 101 -6.83 -9.32 5.96
N LYS A 102 -6.97 -8.30 6.83
CA LYS A 102 -6.34 -8.30 8.15
C LYS A 102 -6.84 -9.45 9.03
N LYS A 103 -8.16 -9.64 9.12
CA LYS A 103 -8.75 -10.76 9.89
C LYS A 103 -8.36 -12.12 9.33
N GLN A 104 -8.03 -12.19 8.04
CA GLN A 104 -7.57 -13.39 7.34
C GLN A 104 -6.05 -13.60 7.39
N GLY A 105 -5.30 -12.72 8.07
CA GLY A 105 -3.83 -12.82 8.16
C GLY A 105 -3.10 -12.64 6.82
N LYS A 106 -3.72 -11.95 5.84
CA LYS A 106 -3.16 -11.80 4.48
C LYS A 106 -2.27 -10.56 4.31
N LEU A 107 -2.20 -9.71 5.32
CA LEU A 107 -1.46 -8.46 5.27
C LEU A 107 -0.23 -8.53 6.21
N LEU A 108 0.96 -8.16 5.73
CA LEU A 108 2.22 -7.96 6.50
C LEU A 108 2.28 -6.68 7.38
N PRO A 109 2.08 -6.75 8.70
CA PRO A 109 2.08 -5.57 9.56
C PRO A 109 3.35 -4.69 9.40
N TYR A 110 3.20 -3.44 8.96
CA TYR A 110 4.34 -2.51 8.73
C TYR A 110 3.98 -1.06 9.05
N LYS A 111 4.74 -0.43 9.95
CA LYS A 111 4.61 0.99 10.30
C LYS A 111 5.77 1.76 9.66
N PRO A 112 5.56 2.50 8.56
CA PRO A 112 6.63 3.30 7.97
C PRO A 112 7.11 4.41 8.90
N ALA A 113 8.30 4.95 8.64
CA ALA A 113 8.78 6.13 9.34
C ALA A 113 7.78 7.30 9.22
N GLY A 114 7.52 7.97 10.34
CA GLY A 114 6.47 8.99 10.48
C GLY A 114 5.07 8.45 10.77
N PHE A 115 4.88 7.14 10.97
CA PHE A 115 3.56 6.55 11.24
C PHE A 115 2.86 7.18 12.45
N SER A 116 3.60 7.48 13.52
CA SER A 116 3.04 8.12 14.72
C SER A 116 2.53 9.55 14.46
N GLN A 117 2.90 10.17 13.34
CA GLN A 117 2.44 11.50 12.93
C GLN A 117 1.15 11.46 12.08
N LEU A 118 0.67 10.27 11.72
CA LEU A 118 -0.59 10.12 10.99
C LEU A 118 -1.78 10.44 11.89
N TYR A 119 -2.82 11.05 11.29
CA TYR A 119 -4.03 11.43 12.02
C TYR A 119 -4.72 10.18 12.59
N THR A 120 -5.04 10.20 13.89
CA THR A 120 -5.43 9.03 14.69
C THR A 120 -6.69 8.31 14.19
N SER A 121 -7.61 8.98 13.47
CA SER A 121 -8.79 8.32 12.89
C SER A 121 -8.50 7.55 11.59
N THR A 122 -7.34 7.79 10.95
CA THR A 122 -6.93 7.14 9.69
C THR A 122 -5.93 6.02 9.92
N ALA A 123 -5.18 6.08 11.03
CA ALA A 123 -4.41 4.96 11.52
C ALA A 123 -5.38 3.96 12.16
N SER A 124 -5.75 2.91 11.42
CA SER A 124 -6.36 1.76 12.08
C SER A 124 -5.40 1.31 13.19
N ARG A 125 -5.91 0.87 14.34
CA ARG A 125 -5.12 0.44 15.53
C ARG A 125 -4.12 -0.71 15.27
N GLY A 126 -3.82 -1.06 14.02
CA GLY A 126 -2.65 -1.83 13.65
C GLY A 126 -2.07 -1.34 12.31
N SER A 127 -0.79 -0.99 12.35
CA SER A 127 0.25 -1.44 11.42
C SER A 127 0.09 -1.18 9.91
N TRP A 128 -0.73 -0.23 9.47
CA TRP A 128 -0.97 0.02 8.04
C TRP A 128 -1.11 1.51 7.71
N PRO A 129 -0.22 2.09 6.87
CA PRO A 129 -0.28 3.50 6.52
C PRO A 129 -1.40 3.77 5.51
N THR A 130 -2.44 4.44 5.98
CA THR A 130 -3.54 4.90 5.15
C THR A 130 -3.05 6.06 4.25
N ALA A 131 -2.86 5.87 2.92
CA ALA A 131 -2.40 6.92 1.97
C ALA A 131 -3.52 7.83 1.41
N PRO A 132 -3.39 9.18 1.44
CA PRO A 132 -4.47 10.18 1.37
C PRO A 132 -5.47 10.11 0.19
N ARG A 133 -6.73 10.56 0.41
CA ARG A 133 -7.89 10.48 -0.52
C ARG A 133 -7.86 11.76 -1.30
N SER A 134 -7.37 11.65 -2.52
CA SER A 134 -7.39 12.75 -3.48
C SER A 134 -8.73 12.88 -4.20
N ASN A 135 -9.61 11.86 -4.17
CA ASN A 135 -10.87 11.89 -4.93
C ASN A 135 -12.07 12.14 -4.00
N ALA A 136 -12.44 13.41 -3.88
CA ALA A 136 -13.80 13.83 -3.56
C ALA A 136 -14.57 13.91 -4.88
N GLY A 137 -15.69 13.18 -4.99
CA GLY A 137 -16.59 13.31 -6.12
C GLY A 137 -17.32 14.64 -6.04
N SER A 138 -16.76 15.69 -6.64
CA SER A 138 -17.43 16.98 -6.84
C SER A 138 -18.00 17.05 -8.25
N ARG A 139 -19.11 17.78 -8.44
CA ARG A 139 -19.66 18.05 -9.78
C ARG A 139 -18.56 18.68 -10.65
N PRO A 140 -18.26 18.15 -11.85
CA PRO A 140 -17.36 18.83 -12.78
C PRO A 140 -18.03 20.12 -13.25
N SER A 141 -17.66 21.26 -12.68
CA SER A 141 -18.03 22.58 -13.21
C SER A 141 -16.89 23.11 -14.08
N ARG A 142 -17.18 23.44 -15.34
CA ARG A 142 -16.25 24.15 -16.21
C ARG A 142 -16.19 25.61 -15.72
N SER A 143 -15.10 26.02 -15.07
CA SER A 143 -14.92 27.41 -14.64
C SER A 143 -13.45 27.82 -14.68
N THR A 144 -13.22 28.91 -15.41
CA THR A 144 -11.95 29.63 -15.56
C THR A 144 -11.63 30.37 -14.26
N SER A 145 -10.40 30.22 -13.76
CA SER A 145 -9.80 31.06 -12.70
C SER A 145 -10.54 31.13 -11.34
N ALA A 146 -10.02 30.40 -10.33
CA ALA A 146 -10.05 30.87 -8.94
C ALA A 146 -8.99 30.15 -8.10
N ARG A 147 -8.07 30.93 -7.52
CA ARG A 147 -7.07 30.51 -6.53
C ARG A 147 -7.79 30.33 -5.18
N SER A 148 -7.72 29.16 -4.54
CA SER A 148 -8.15 29.04 -3.14
C SER A 148 -7.39 27.96 -2.36
N LYS A 149 -7.20 28.28 -1.08
CA LYS A 149 -6.34 27.65 -0.06
C LYS A 149 -6.63 26.16 0.13
N VAL A 150 -5.57 25.40 0.38
CA VAL A 150 -5.55 23.93 0.48
C VAL A 150 -6.00 23.46 1.88
N PRO A 151 -7.12 22.73 2.01
CA PRO A 151 -7.41 21.94 3.20
C PRO A 151 -7.00 20.47 2.98
N ARG A 152 -6.37 19.83 3.97
CA ARG A 152 -5.82 18.46 3.92
C ARG A 152 -6.80 17.41 4.48
N ALA A 153 -6.98 16.27 3.79
CA ALA A 153 -7.82 15.10 4.21
C ALA A 153 -7.46 13.75 3.48
N PRO A 154 -7.92 12.53 3.93
CA PRO A 154 -7.18 11.22 3.82
C PRO A 154 -7.88 9.99 3.12
N ALA A 155 -7.12 8.97 2.62
CA ALA A 155 -7.47 7.63 2.00
C ALA A 155 -6.46 6.59 2.50
N GLY A 156 -6.60 5.30 2.12
CA GLY A 156 -5.80 4.16 2.57
C GLY A 156 -4.85 3.51 1.57
N SER A 157 -3.71 3.00 2.06
CA SER A 157 -2.80 2.06 1.37
C SER A 157 -2.46 0.90 2.32
N ALA A 158 -2.18 -0.29 1.81
CA ALA A 158 -1.57 -1.36 2.61
C ALA A 158 -0.58 -2.19 1.79
N PHE A 159 0.44 -2.71 2.45
CA PHE A 159 1.36 -3.69 1.87
C PHE A 159 0.72 -5.08 1.95
N ILE A 160 0.82 -5.87 0.88
CA ILE A 160 0.39 -7.27 0.89
C ILE A 160 1.63 -8.08 0.57
N GLN A 161 2.16 -8.81 1.54
CA GLN A 161 3.28 -9.70 1.23
C GLN A 161 2.75 -10.90 0.45
N ALA A 162 3.13 -11.00 -0.82
CA ALA A 162 3.03 -12.24 -1.57
C ALA A 162 3.83 -13.34 -0.85
N PRO A 163 3.35 -14.60 -0.84
CA PRO A 163 4.09 -15.69 -0.21
C PRO A 163 5.49 -15.72 -0.80
N ARG A 164 6.52 -15.66 0.08
CA ARG A 164 7.91 -15.84 -0.32
C ARG A 164 7.97 -17.10 -1.18
N ARG A 165 8.40 -17.00 -2.45
CA ARG A 165 8.80 -18.19 -3.20
C ARG A 165 9.92 -18.84 -2.39
N SER A 166 9.60 -19.93 -1.71
CA SER A 166 10.52 -20.66 -0.84
C SER A 166 11.71 -21.10 -1.67
N GLY A 167 12.84 -20.41 -1.50
CA GLY A 167 14.10 -20.70 -2.13
C GLY A 167 15.23 -20.58 -1.12
N ARG A 168 15.55 -21.71 -0.47
CA ARG A 168 16.75 -22.06 0.31
C ARG A 168 16.91 -21.46 1.71
N CYS A 169 16.78 -22.34 2.71
CA CYS A 169 17.53 -22.28 3.96
C CYS A 169 18.99 -22.67 3.68
N PRO A 170 20.01 -22.03 4.29
CA PRO A 170 21.28 -22.69 4.54
C PRO A 170 21.20 -23.51 5.83
N VAL A 171 21.76 -24.72 5.74
CA VAL A 171 22.16 -25.60 6.84
C VAL A 171 23.35 -25.01 7.59
#